data_AF-E0N6C5-F1
#
_entry.id   AF-E0N6C5-F1
#
_cell.length_a   1.000
_cell.length_b   1.000
_cell.length_c   1.000
_cell.angle_alpha   90.00
_cell.angle_beta   90.00
_cell.angle_gamma   90.00
#
_symmetry.space_group_name_H-M   'P 1'
#
loop_
_entity.id
_entity.type
_entity.pdbx_description
1 polymer ?
#
loop_
_entity_poly.entity_id
_entity_poly.type
_entity_poly.pdbx_seq_one_letter_code
_entity_poly.pdbx_strand_id
1 'polypeptide(L)' 'MIDNPELGYTPANLKAIRQKYGLTQKQVANIAGATLSTAQKWEAAMSLKTHSDMPHTRWLLLLEYVRNL' A
#
# COMPACT_ATOMS: atom_id res chain seq x y z
N MET A 1 11.32 22.71 11.45
CA MET A 1 11.03 22.30 10.06
C MET A 1 11.13 20.79 10.02
N ILE A 2 10.34 20.09 9.18
CA ILE A 2 10.49 18.64 9.01
C ILE A 2 11.45 18.45 7.84
N ASP A 3 12.65 17.94 8.12
CA ASP A 3 13.75 17.91 7.13
C ASP A 3 13.58 16.78 6.09
N ASN A 4 12.79 15.75 6.40
CA ASN A 4 12.48 14.65 5.47
C ASN A 4 11.12 14.01 5.81
N PRO A 5 9.99 14.55 5.30
CA PRO A 5 8.68 14.00 5.63
C PRO A 5 8.54 12.58 5.04
N GLU A 6 8.17 11.62 5.87
CA GLU A 6 7.79 10.30 5.37
C GLU A 6 6.51 10.43 4.52
N LEU A 7 6.53 9.89 3.31
CA LEU A 7 5.34 9.82 2.47
C LEU A 7 4.33 8.88 3.15
N GLY A 8 3.26 9.48 3.67
CA GLY A 8 2.16 8.74 4.27
C GLY A 8 1.44 7.84 3.26
N TYR A 9 0.70 6.88 3.79
CA TYR A 9 -0.17 6.03 2.99
C TYR A 9 -1.22 6.87 2.24
N THR A 10 -1.31 6.65 0.93
CA THR A 10 -2.44 6.99 0.08
C THR A 10 -2.64 5.87 -0.95
N PRO A 11 -3.83 5.71 -1.57
CA PRO A 11 -4.04 4.74 -2.64
C PRO A 11 -3.06 4.91 -3.82
N ALA A 12 -2.74 6.17 -4.15
CA ALA A 12 -1.78 6.50 -5.21
C ALA A 12 -0.35 6.09 -4.84
N ASN A 13 0.09 6.36 -3.60
CA ASN A 13 1.41 5.96 -3.12
C ASN A 13 1.54 4.44 -3.06
N LEU A 14 0.50 3.73 -2.60
CA LEU A 14 0.48 2.27 -2.58
C LEU A 14 0.67 1.69 -3.99
N LYS A 15 -0.11 2.19 -4.96
CA LYS A 15 -0.01 1.76 -6.36
C LYS A 15 1.37 2.09 -6.96
N ALA A 16 1.91 3.27 -6.67
CA ALA A 16 3.22 3.71 -7.16
C ALA A 16 4.35 2.82 -6.65
N ILE A 17 4.39 2.52 -5.33
CA ILE A 17 5.38 1.59 -4.76
C ILE A 17 5.22 0.21 -5.37
N ARG A 18 3.99 -0.32 -5.42
CA ARG A 18 3.72 -1.63 -6.00
C ARG A 18 4.27 -1.74 -7.43
N GLN A 19 4.00 -0.75 -8.28
CA GLN A 19 4.48 -0.73 -9.66
C GLN A 19 6.01 -0.57 -9.75
N LYS A 20 6.60 0.30 -8.92
CA LYS A 20 8.05 0.52 -8.87
C LYS A 20 8.82 -0.77 -8.60
N TYR A 21 8.32 -1.63 -7.71
CA TYR A 21 8.95 -2.90 -7.34
C TYR A 21 8.38 -4.12 -8.09
N GLY A 22 7.59 -3.92 -9.15
CA GLY A 22 7.06 -5.02 -9.97
C GLY A 22 6.08 -5.95 -9.23
N LEU A 23 5.46 -5.48 -8.14
CA LEU A 23 4.56 -6.28 -7.33
C LEU A 23 3.14 -6.30 -7.92
N THR A 24 2.48 -7.45 -7.80
CA THR A 24 1.04 -7.59 -8.07
C THR A 24 0.22 -7.22 -6.83
N GLN A 25 -1.06 -6.89 -7.01
CA GLN A 25 -1.96 -6.63 -5.87
C GLN A 25 -2.10 -7.87 -4.96
N LYS A 26 -1.95 -9.08 -5.53
CA LYS A 26 -1.94 -10.33 -4.76
C LYS A 26 -0.68 -10.46 -3.90
N GLN A 27 0.49 -10.08 -4.42
CA GLN A 27 1.72 -10.06 -3.62
C GLN A 27 1.63 -9.03 -2.49
N VAL A 28 1.13 -7.83 -2.76
CA VAL A 28 0.88 -6.81 -1.72
C VAL A 28 -0.06 -7.36 -0.63
N ALA A 29 -1.16 -7.99 -1.03
CA ALA A 29 -2.08 -8.63 -0.09
C ALA A 29 -1.38 -9.69 0.77
N ASN A 30 -0.57 -10.55 0.17
CA ASN A 30 0.16 -11.59 0.88
C ASN A 30 1.18 -10.99 1.89
N ILE A 31 1.96 -9.99 1.47
CA ILE A 31 2.94 -9.27 2.33
C ILE A 31 2.21 -8.63 3.53
N ALA A 32 1.06 -8.00 3.27
CA ALA A 32 0.28 -7.28 4.27
C ALA A 32 -0.67 -8.17 5.10
N GLY A 33 -0.65 -9.49 4.94
CA GLY A 33 -1.54 -10.42 5.64
C GLY A 33 -3.03 -10.13 5.37
N ALA A 34 -3.41 -9.93 4.11
CA ALA A 34 -4.76 -9.59 3.68
C ALA A 34 -5.20 -10.39 2.44
N THR A 35 -6.47 -10.25 2.07
CA THR A 35 -7.01 -10.84 0.84
C THR A 35 -6.73 -9.95 -0.37
N LEU A 36 -6.75 -10.53 -1.58
CA LEU A 36 -6.63 -9.76 -2.83
C LEU A 36 -7.71 -8.67 -2.93
N SER A 37 -8.96 -9.01 -2.59
CA SER A 37 -10.07 -8.07 -2.59
C SER A 37 -9.83 -6.89 -1.66
N THR A 38 -9.18 -7.12 -0.51
CA THR A 38 -8.83 -6.04 0.42
C THR A 38 -7.75 -5.13 -0.18
N ALA A 39 -6.70 -5.68 -0.78
CA ALA A 39 -5.66 -4.88 -1.44
C ALA A 39 -6.19 -4.09 -2.65
N GLN A 40 -7.14 -4.64 -3.41
CA GLN A 40 -7.83 -3.91 -4.47
C GLN A 40 -8.58 -2.69 -3.95
N LYS A 41 -9.23 -2.81 -2.79
CA LYS A 41 -9.93 -1.68 -2.15
C LYS A 41 -8.97 -0.61 -1.64
N TRP A 42 -7.78 -0.98 -1.19
CA TRP A 42 -6.75 -0.02 -0.77
C TRP A 42 -6.20 0.85 -1.89
N GLU A 43 -6.22 0.36 -3.13
CA GLU A 43 -5.81 1.10 -4.33
C GLU A 43 -6.98 1.74 -5.08
N ALA A 44 -8.22 1.55 -4.60
CA ALA A 44 -9.40 2.16 -5.20
C ALA A 44 -9.36 3.69 -5.01
N ALA A 45 -10.06 4.40 -5.89
CA ALA A 45 -10.23 5.85 -5.72
C ALA A 45 -11.03 6.12 -4.45
N MET A 46 -10.59 7.10 -3.65
CA MET A 46 -11.21 7.46 -2.35
C MET A 46 -12.69 7.87 -2.46
N SER A 47 -13.15 8.27 -3.65
CA SER A 47 -14.54 8.61 -3.93
C SER A 47 -15.48 7.39 -4.06
N LEU A 48 -14.93 6.17 -4.19
CA LEU A 48 -15.72 4.96 -4.37
C LEU A 48 -16.16 4.39 -3.02
N LYS A 49 -17.42 3.95 -2.92
CA LYS A 49 -17.96 3.25 -1.73
C LYS A 49 -17.21 1.97 -1.38
N THR A 50 -16.56 1.35 -2.37
CA THR A 50 -15.76 0.15 -2.19
C THR A 50 -14.38 0.43 -1.62
N HIS A 51 -13.93 1.69 -1.58
CA HIS A 51 -12.65 2.09 -1.01
C HIS A 51 -12.58 1.72 0.47
N SER A 52 -11.38 1.34 0.89
CA SER A 52 -11.03 1.18 2.30
C SER A 52 -9.57 1.54 2.46
N ASP A 53 -9.20 2.14 3.58
CA ASP A 53 -7.80 2.46 3.83
C ASP A 53 -7.00 1.24 4.28
N MET A 54 -5.71 1.23 3.95
CA MET A 54 -4.74 0.29 4.50
C MET A 54 -4.39 0.72 5.93
N PRO A 55 -4.52 -0.16 6.93
CA PRO A 55 -3.98 0.09 8.27
C PRO A 55 -2.49 0.43 8.21
N HIS A 56 -2.07 1.43 8.98
CA HIS A 56 -0.69 1.91 8.97
C HIS A 56 0.34 0.80 9.29
N THR A 57 0.01 -0.13 10.18
CA THR A 57 0.86 -1.29 10.49
C THR A 57 1.15 -2.15 9.25
N ARG A 58 0.17 -2.35 8.38
CA ARG A 58 0.35 -3.08 7.13
C ARG A 58 1.16 -2.28 6.12
N TRP A 59 1.00 -0.96 6.11
CA TRP A 59 1.82 -0.07 5.28
C TRP A 59 3.29 -0.18 5.64
N LEU A 60 3.62 -0.18 6.94
CA LEU A 60 4.98 -0.38 7.42
C LEU A 60 5.55 -1.74 7.00
N LEU A 61 4.77 -2.83 7.08
CA LEU A 61 5.20 -4.16 6.61
C LEU A 61 5.55 -4.14 5.12
N LEU A 62 4.76 -3.47 4.29
CA LEU A 62 5.06 -3.35 2.86
C LEU A 62 6.32 -2.53 2.62
N LEU A 63 6.50 -1.41 3.33
CA LEU A 63 7.68 -0.56 3.21
C LEU A 63 8.96 -1.28 3.66
N GLU A 64 8.89 -2.05 4.73
CA GLU A 64 9.99 -2.89 5.21
C GLU A 64 10.36 -3.95 4.18
N TYR A 65 9.36 -4.64 3.61
CA TYR A 65 9.59 -5.64 2.56
C TYR A 65 10.34 -5.04 1.36
N VAL A 66 9.87 -3.91 0.81
CA VAL A 66 10.49 -3.31 -0.39
C VAL A 66 11.83 -2.61 -0.10
N ARG A 67 12.13 -2.28 1.15
CA ARG A 67 13.45 -1.78 1.57
C ARG A 67 14.50 -2.89 1.55
N ASN A 68 14.09 -4.14 1.72
CA ASN A 68 14.95 -5.32 1.80
C ASN A 68 14.99 -6.14 0.49
N LEU A 69 14.37 -5.65 -0.58
CA LEU A 69 14.49 -6.19 -1.95
C LEU A 69 15.77 -5.71 -2.62
#